data_AF-A0A2Z3JH50-F1
#
_entry.id   AF-A0A2Z3JH50-F1
#
_cell.length_a   1.000
_cell.length_b   1.000
_cell.length_c   1.000
_cell.angle_alpha   90.00
_cell.angle_beta   90.00
_cell.angle_gamma   90.00
#
_symmetry.space_group_name_H-M   'P 1'
#
loop_
_entity.id
_entity.type
_entity.pdbx_description
1 polymer ?
#
loop_
_entity_poly.entity_id
_entity_poly.type
_entity_poly.pdbx_seq_one_letter_code
_entity_poly.pdbx_strand_id
1 'polypeptide(L)'
;MKTFSLLTALVLSAAVSVGQAQTVINGVTIIKPGQTTPAPARRTVPAFVDSDVPADWTDIRGRISVGTGARMSLPAGSRVTVSLVDVSLAGAPAKTLVSTTFPSSTLPVSYQLVSSPRRFTTSGSYAVQVSIKDASGKPIYANAAQYRINPAAKRILADIKVAALK
;
A
#
# COMPACT_ATOMS: atom_id res chain seq x y z
N MET A 1 55.41 18.20 38.37
CA MET A 1 54.20 17.40 38.69
C MET A 1 53.58 16.95 37.37
N LYS A 2 53.35 15.63 37.25
CA LYS A 2 52.37 14.94 36.39
C LYS A 2 52.48 15.09 34.87
N THR A 3 53.14 14.08 34.29
CA THR A 3 52.85 13.48 32.98
C THR A 3 51.36 13.19 32.81
N PHE A 4 50.79 13.50 31.65
CA PHE A 4 49.55 12.87 31.17
C PHE A 4 49.63 12.65 29.66
N SER A 5 49.94 11.39 29.31
CA SER A 5 49.68 10.80 28.00
C SER A 5 48.17 10.70 27.80
N LEU A 6 47.69 11.08 26.61
CA LEU A 6 46.41 10.60 26.10
C LEU A 6 46.65 10.09 24.67
N LEU A 7 46.48 8.76 24.54
CA LEU A 7 46.61 8.00 23.32
C LEU A 7 45.56 8.44 22.29
N THR A 8 46.05 8.82 21.11
CA THR A 8 45.26 8.89 19.88
C THR A 8 45.13 7.47 19.33
N ALA A 9 43.93 6.90 19.33
CA ALA A 9 43.64 5.64 18.64
C ALA A 9 42.67 5.90 17.48
N LEU A 10 43.25 6.15 16.30
CA LEU A 10 42.57 6.20 15.02
C LEU A 10 42.37 4.75 14.53
N VAL A 11 41.17 4.20 14.62
CA VAL A 11 40.85 2.90 14.01
C VAL A 11 40.36 3.15 12.59
N LEU A 12 41.26 2.93 11.63
CA LEU A 12 41.00 2.96 10.20
C LEU A 12 40.48 1.57 9.78
N SER A 13 39.16 1.41 9.63
CA SER A 13 38.58 0.17 9.11
C SER A 13 38.75 0.11 7.59
N ALA A 14 39.79 -0.59 7.14
CA ALA A 14 39.96 -0.94 5.73
C ALA A 14 38.92 -2.02 5.34
N ALA A 15 37.91 -1.64 4.57
CA ALA A 15 37.04 -2.60 3.89
C ALA A 15 37.83 -3.20 2.72
N VAL A 16 38.25 -4.46 2.87
CA VAL A 16 38.86 -5.23 1.78
C VAL A 16 37.76 -5.62 0.81
N SER A 17 37.66 -4.92 -0.32
CA SER A 17 36.82 -5.35 -1.44
C SER A 17 37.47 -6.57 -2.09
N VAL A 18 36.94 -7.77 -1.84
CA VAL A 18 37.30 -8.97 -2.61
C VAL A 18 36.65 -8.85 -3.98
N GLY A 19 37.38 -8.28 -4.95
CA GLY A 19 36.96 -8.25 -6.34
C GLY A 19 36.86 -9.68 -6.88
N GLN A 20 35.64 -10.17 -7.09
CA GLN A 20 35.39 -11.42 -7.81
C GLN A 20 35.64 -11.15 -9.30
N ALA A 21 36.81 -11.54 -9.79
CA ALA A 21 37.13 -11.51 -11.22
C ALA A 21 36.21 -12.50 -11.96
N GLN A 22 35.16 -11.97 -12.59
CA GLN A 22 34.41 -12.69 -13.62
C GLN A 22 35.20 -12.59 -14.92
N THR A 23 35.74 -13.70 -15.40
CA THR A 23 36.48 -13.73 -16.66
C THR A 23 35.52 -14.07 -17.80
N VAL A 24 35.33 -13.11 -18.69
CA VAL A 24 34.59 -13.30 -19.94
C VAL A 24 35.60 -13.49 -21.06
N ILE A 25 35.57 -14.64 -21.74
CA ILE A 25 36.40 -14.91 -22.91
C ILE A 25 35.45 -15.19 -24.07
N ASN A 26 35.53 -14.37 -25.13
CA ASN A 26 34.74 -14.52 -26.36
C ASN A 26 33.22 -14.72 -26.14
N GLY A 27 32.62 -14.01 -25.18
CA GLY A 27 31.18 -14.06 -24.91
C GLY A 27 30.70 -15.27 -24.11
N VAL A 28 31.62 -16.15 -23.66
CA VAL A 28 31.32 -17.25 -22.75
C VAL A 28 31.74 -16.85 -21.33
N THR A 29 30.76 -16.77 -20.43
CA THR A 29 30.99 -16.50 -19.01
C THR A 29 31.32 -17.81 -18.29
N ILE A 30 32.55 -17.94 -17.80
CA ILE A 30 32.95 -19.09 -16.99
C ILE A 30 32.62 -18.79 -15.53
N ILE A 31 31.53 -19.37 -15.05
CA ILE A 31 31.14 -19.38 -13.64
C ILE A 31 31.79 -20.57 -12.95
N LYS A 32 32.58 -20.31 -11.89
CA LYS A 32 33.15 -21.35 -11.05
C LYS A 32 32.00 -22.06 -10.29
N PRO A 33 31.95 -23.42 -10.23
CA PRO A 33 30.95 -24.13 -9.45
C PRO A 33 31.02 -23.67 -7.98
N GLY A 34 29.92 -23.10 -7.48
CA GLY A 34 29.83 -22.48 -6.16
C GLY A 34 29.46 -21.00 -6.13
N GLN A 35 29.35 -20.33 -7.29
CA GLN A 35 28.73 -19.00 -7.36
C GLN A 35 27.20 -19.14 -7.39
N THR A 36 26.56 -18.87 -6.25
CA THR A 36 25.12 -18.66 -6.17
C THR A 36 24.73 -17.48 -7.06
N THR A 37 23.91 -17.73 -8.08
CA THR A 37 23.29 -16.67 -8.87
C THR A 37 22.55 -15.74 -7.92
N PRO A 38 22.87 -14.42 -7.87
CA PRO A 38 22.09 -13.48 -7.09
C PRO A 38 20.65 -13.55 -7.57
N ALA A 39 19.71 -13.81 -6.65
CA ALA A 39 18.29 -13.76 -6.96
C ALA A 39 17.99 -12.42 -7.67
N PRO A 40 17.21 -12.41 -8.75
CA PRO A 40 16.90 -11.18 -9.47
C PRO A 40 16.39 -10.15 -8.47
N ALA A 41 16.96 -8.95 -8.51
CA ALA A 41 16.68 -7.88 -7.57
C ALA A 41 15.16 -7.75 -7.42
N ARG A 42 14.65 -8.08 -6.23
CA ARG A 42 13.23 -7.95 -5.91
C ARG A 42 12.87 -6.51 -6.25
N ARG A 43 12.01 -6.31 -7.24
CA ARG A 43 11.50 -4.98 -7.58
C ARG A 43 10.88 -4.41 -6.31
N THR A 44 11.59 -3.50 -5.66
CA THR A 44 11.10 -2.79 -4.49
C THR A 44 9.97 -1.92 -5.01
N VAL A 45 8.73 -2.39 -4.85
CA VAL A 45 7.58 -1.47 -4.90
C VAL A 45 7.90 -0.42 -3.83
N PRO A 46 7.95 0.88 -4.16
CA PRO A 46 8.20 1.89 -3.15
C PRO A 46 7.21 1.63 -2.02
N ALA A 47 7.73 1.43 -0.80
CA ALA A 47 6.88 1.47 0.37
C ALA A 47 6.12 2.80 0.28
N PHE A 48 4.79 2.75 0.43
CA PHE A 48 3.93 3.92 0.34
C PHE A 48 4.57 5.04 1.17
N VAL A 49 5.00 6.12 0.51
CA VAL A 49 5.84 7.11 1.16
C VAL A 49 4.92 7.97 2.01
N ASP A 50 4.87 7.70 3.31
CA ASP A 50 4.10 8.50 4.28
C ASP A 50 4.47 10.00 4.23
N SER A 51 5.64 10.31 3.67
CA SER A 51 6.22 11.66 3.54
C SER A 51 5.42 12.59 2.62
N ASP A 52 4.61 12.06 1.70
CA ASP A 52 3.90 12.88 0.69
C ASP A 52 2.50 13.32 1.14
N VAL A 53 2.00 12.79 2.27
CA VAL A 53 0.69 13.17 2.82
C VAL A 53 0.87 14.36 3.78
N PRO A 54 0.23 15.52 3.53
CA PRO A 54 0.31 16.63 4.46
C PRO A 54 -0.21 16.25 5.85
N ALA A 55 0.45 16.74 6.91
CA ALA A 55 0.19 16.32 8.30
C ALA A 55 -1.25 16.58 8.81
N ASP A 56 -2.00 17.45 8.13
CA ASP A 56 -3.39 17.78 8.47
C ASP A 56 -4.42 17.08 7.59
N TRP A 57 -4.00 16.23 6.66
CA TRP A 57 -4.91 15.47 5.82
C TRP A 57 -5.32 14.18 6.51
N THR A 58 -6.55 13.77 6.26
CA THR A 58 -7.09 12.50 6.72
C THR A 58 -6.60 11.41 5.78
N ASP A 59 -5.87 10.45 6.33
CA ASP A 59 -5.31 9.30 5.65
C ASP A 59 -6.07 8.03 6.05
N ILE A 60 -6.72 7.39 5.08
CA ILE A 60 -7.58 6.23 5.28
C ILE A 60 -6.95 5.06 4.52
N ARG A 61 -6.52 4.03 5.24
CA ARG A 61 -5.87 2.85 4.68
C ARG A 61 -6.55 1.60 5.16
N GLY A 62 -6.44 0.53 4.39
CA GLY A 62 -6.87 -0.77 4.88
C GLY A 62 -6.79 -1.85 3.83
N ARG A 63 -7.40 -2.97 4.17
CA ARG A 63 -7.45 -4.17 3.34
C ARG A 63 -8.88 -4.51 2.97
N ILE A 64 -9.11 -4.78 1.69
CA ILE A 64 -10.38 -5.27 1.15
C ILE A 64 -10.31 -6.79 1.10
N SER A 65 -11.32 -7.48 1.66
CA SER A 65 -11.34 -8.95 1.74
C SER A 65 -12.76 -9.51 1.71
N VAL A 66 -12.93 -10.76 1.25
CA VAL A 66 -14.25 -11.45 1.23
C VAL A 66 -14.58 -12.13 2.58
N GLY A 67 -13.62 -12.16 3.52
CA GLY A 67 -13.75 -12.87 4.80
C GLY A 67 -12.46 -12.82 5.60
N THR A 68 -12.25 -13.77 6.52
CA THR A 68 -11.04 -13.89 7.34
C THR A 68 -9.87 -14.50 6.55
N GLY A 69 -9.16 -13.66 5.79
CA GLY A 69 -7.80 -13.96 5.31
C GLY A 69 -7.68 -14.90 4.11
N ALA A 70 -8.76 -15.55 3.66
CA ALA A 70 -8.74 -16.38 2.46
C ALA A 70 -8.39 -15.56 1.22
N ARG A 71 -7.49 -16.10 0.38
CA ARG A 71 -7.22 -15.55 -0.94
C ARG A 71 -8.34 -15.94 -1.89
N MET A 72 -8.85 -14.97 -2.65
CA MET A 72 -9.87 -15.22 -3.66
C MET A 72 -9.42 -14.66 -5.00
N SER A 73 -9.60 -15.43 -6.07
CA SER A 73 -9.34 -14.96 -7.42
C SER A 73 -10.50 -14.09 -7.90
N LEU A 74 -10.18 -12.98 -8.55
CA LEU A 74 -11.14 -12.14 -9.26
C LEU A 74 -11.08 -12.47 -10.75
N PRO A 75 -12.18 -12.31 -11.51
CA PRO A 75 -12.15 -12.40 -12.96
C PRO A 75 -11.06 -11.50 -13.56
N ALA A 76 -10.43 -11.97 -14.64
CA ALA A 76 -9.43 -11.17 -15.35
C ALA A 76 -10.01 -9.80 -15.76
N GLY A 77 -9.21 -8.75 -15.61
CA GLY A 77 -9.64 -7.38 -15.91
C GLY A 77 -10.50 -6.70 -14.83
N SER A 78 -10.71 -7.33 -13.66
CA SER A 78 -11.47 -6.73 -12.57
C SER A 78 -10.85 -5.42 -12.08
N ARG A 79 -11.74 -4.47 -11.74
CA ARG A 79 -11.41 -3.13 -11.22
C ARG A 79 -12.01 -2.97 -9.83
N VAL A 80 -11.17 -2.62 -8.88
CA VAL A 80 -11.58 -2.26 -7.52
C VAL A 80 -11.70 -0.75 -7.46
N THR A 81 -12.85 -0.25 -7.05
CA THR A 81 -13.09 1.18 -6.78
C THR A 81 -13.34 1.37 -5.30
N VAL A 82 -12.56 2.25 -4.68
CA VAL A 82 -12.74 2.63 -3.27
C VAL A 82 -13.05 4.11 -3.21
N SER A 83 -14.11 4.47 -2.51
CA SER A 83 -14.63 5.82 -2.44
C SER A 83 -14.89 6.23 -1.00
N LEU A 84 -14.47 7.44 -0.64
CA LEU A 84 -14.92 8.12 0.55
C LEU A 84 -16.16 8.94 0.20
N VAL A 85 -17.26 8.69 0.90
CA VAL A 85 -18.55 9.33 0.63
C VAL A 85 -19.12 10.03 1.86
N ASP A 86 -19.86 11.11 1.62
CA ASP A 86 -20.72 11.78 2.58
C ASP A 86 -22.11 11.13 2.57
N VAL A 87 -22.52 10.63 3.74
CA VAL A 87 -23.78 9.92 4.01
C VAL A 87 -24.63 10.67 5.05
N SER A 88 -24.42 11.97 5.20
CA SER A 88 -25.13 12.81 6.19
C SER A 88 -26.62 12.92 5.91
N LEU A 89 -27.00 12.90 4.63
CA LEU A 89 -28.39 13.00 4.20
C LEU A 89 -29.00 11.60 4.06
N ALA A 90 -29.87 11.24 5.00
CA ALA A 90 -30.62 10.00 4.92
C ALA A 90 -31.59 10.04 3.72
N GLY A 91 -31.66 8.95 2.96
CA GLY A 91 -32.55 8.83 1.80
C GLY A 91 -32.10 9.56 0.54
N ALA A 92 -30.96 10.28 0.58
CA ALA A 92 -30.36 10.91 -0.59
C ALA A 92 -29.15 10.08 -1.11
N PRO A 93 -28.80 10.19 -2.41
CA PRO A 93 -27.56 9.64 -2.93
C PRO A 93 -26.35 10.20 -2.18
N ALA A 94 -25.43 9.33 -1.78
CA ALA A 94 -24.21 9.72 -1.09
C ALA A 94 -23.28 10.54 -2.02
N LYS A 95 -22.70 11.63 -1.51
CA LYS A 95 -21.79 12.47 -2.28
C LYS A 95 -20.36 11.95 -2.17
N THR A 96 -19.72 11.65 -3.29
CA THR A 96 -18.31 11.21 -3.31
C THR A 96 -17.36 12.37 -3.02
N LEU A 97 -16.52 12.21 -2.00
CA LEU A 97 -15.47 13.16 -1.66
C LEU A 97 -14.15 12.82 -2.37
N VAL A 98 -13.78 11.55 -2.36
CA VAL A 98 -12.55 11.03 -3.00
C VAL A 98 -12.87 9.65 -3.54
N SER A 99 -12.30 9.29 -4.69
CA SER A 99 -12.40 7.96 -5.25
C SER A 99 -11.07 7.55 -5.89
N THR A 100 -10.73 6.27 -5.77
CA THR A 100 -9.61 5.66 -6.47
C THR A 100 -10.05 4.34 -7.09
N THR A 101 -9.54 4.06 -8.29
CA THR A 101 -9.83 2.83 -9.01
C THR A 101 -8.53 2.21 -9.49
N PHE A 102 -8.36 0.91 -9.24
CA PHE A 102 -7.16 0.18 -9.63
C PHE A 102 -7.51 -1.25 -10.08
N PRO A 103 -6.69 -1.86 -10.97
CA PRO A 103 -6.82 -3.28 -11.29
C PRO A 103 -6.50 -4.15 -10.08
N SER A 104 -7.24 -5.24 -9.91
CA SER A 104 -6.78 -6.37 -9.10
C SER A 104 -7.30 -7.69 -9.67
N SER A 105 -6.45 -8.71 -9.68
CA SER A 105 -6.82 -10.08 -10.03
C SER A 105 -7.10 -10.96 -8.80
N THR A 106 -6.85 -10.46 -7.58
CA THR A 106 -7.01 -11.23 -6.35
C THR A 106 -7.46 -10.37 -5.18
N LEU A 107 -8.04 -11.01 -4.18
CA LEU A 107 -8.26 -10.49 -2.84
C LEU A 107 -7.49 -11.36 -1.83
N PRO A 108 -7.05 -10.81 -0.69
CA PRO A 108 -7.22 -9.41 -0.29
C PRO A 108 -6.30 -8.43 -1.03
N VAL A 109 -6.71 -7.16 -1.09
CA VAL A 109 -5.91 -6.06 -1.66
C VAL A 109 -5.87 -4.86 -0.71
N SER A 110 -4.74 -4.16 -0.67
CA SER A 110 -4.58 -2.95 0.14
C SER A 110 -4.98 -1.71 -0.65
N TYR A 111 -5.46 -0.68 0.04
CA TYR A 111 -5.80 0.61 -0.57
C TYR A 111 -5.44 1.76 0.37
N GLN A 112 -5.43 2.97 -0.20
CA GLN A 112 -5.31 4.22 0.52
C GLN A 112 -6.16 5.31 -0.14
N LEU A 113 -6.82 6.11 0.69
CA LEU A 113 -7.48 7.34 0.31
C LEU A 113 -6.94 8.46 1.19
N VAL A 114 -6.65 9.61 0.57
CA VAL A 114 -6.20 10.81 1.28
C VAL A 114 -7.18 11.93 1.00
N SER A 115 -7.65 12.62 2.03
CA SER A 115 -8.62 13.70 1.90
C SER A 115 -8.22 14.92 2.72
N SER A 116 -8.40 16.10 2.14
CA SER A 116 -8.23 17.37 2.84
C SER A 116 -9.31 17.54 3.92
N PRO A 117 -8.97 18.10 5.10
CA PRO A 117 -9.94 18.33 6.17
C PRO A 117 -11.08 19.27 5.75
N ARG A 118 -10.83 20.16 4.77
CA ARG A 118 -11.83 21.11 4.24
C ARG A 118 -13.00 20.44 3.51
N ARG A 119 -12.89 19.14 3.18
CA ARG A 119 -13.98 18.36 2.58
C ARG A 119 -14.98 17.84 3.62
N PHE A 120 -14.65 17.94 4.90
CA PHE A 120 -15.51 17.49 5.99
C PHE A 120 -16.22 18.67 6.66
N THR A 121 -17.40 18.41 7.20
CA THR A 121 -18.20 19.33 7.99
C THR A 121 -18.35 18.79 9.41
N THR A 122 -18.59 19.68 10.38
CA THR A 122 -18.67 19.32 11.80
C THR A 122 -19.78 18.31 12.11
N SER A 123 -20.92 18.40 11.41
CA SER A 123 -22.07 17.50 11.58
C SER A 123 -22.12 16.38 10.55
N GLY A 124 -21.09 16.24 9.72
CA GLY A 124 -21.08 15.31 8.60
C GLY A 124 -20.86 13.86 9.04
N SER A 125 -21.53 12.93 8.36
CA SER A 125 -21.29 11.49 8.49
C SER A 125 -20.61 10.97 7.22
N TYR A 126 -19.52 10.23 7.39
CA TYR A 126 -18.69 9.77 6.27
C TYR A 126 -18.49 8.26 6.31
N ALA A 127 -18.42 7.65 5.13
CA ALA A 127 -18.24 6.22 4.99
C ALA A 127 -17.31 5.85 3.83
N VAL A 128 -16.65 4.69 3.96
CA VAL A 128 -15.89 4.07 2.88
C VAL A 128 -16.80 3.11 2.13
N GLN A 129 -16.87 3.29 0.82
CA GLN A 129 -17.55 2.42 -0.13
C GLN A 129 -16.53 1.74 -1.05
N VAL A 130 -16.78 0.48 -1.34
CA VAL A 130 -16.00 -0.38 -2.21
C VAL A 130 -16.97 -1.01 -3.21
N SER A 131 -16.61 -0.95 -4.48
CA SER A 131 -17.26 -1.69 -5.56
C SER A 131 -16.20 -2.36 -6.40
N ILE A 132 -16.36 -3.66 -6.63
CA ILE A 132 -15.50 -4.41 -7.54
C ILE A 132 -16.33 -4.75 -8.76
N LYS A 133 -15.83 -4.37 -9.93
CA LYS A 133 -16.46 -4.64 -11.23
C LYS A 133 -15.60 -5.60 -12.03
N ASP A 134 -16.23 -6.46 -12.81
CA ASP A 134 -15.53 -7.28 -13.80
C ASP A 134 -15.08 -6.45 -15.01
N ALA A 135 -14.47 -7.10 -16.01
CA ALA A 135 -14.02 -6.44 -17.23
C ALA A 135 -15.16 -5.82 -18.07
N SER A 136 -16.40 -6.29 -17.91
CA SER A 136 -17.58 -5.75 -18.59
C SER A 136 -18.17 -4.51 -17.87
N GLY A 137 -17.66 -4.20 -16.68
CA GLY A 137 -18.18 -3.12 -15.84
C GLY A 137 -19.34 -3.54 -14.94
N LYS A 138 -19.71 -4.83 -14.92
CA LYS A 138 -20.74 -5.37 -14.02
C LYS A 138 -20.19 -5.44 -12.60
N PRO A 139 -20.89 -4.87 -11.59
CA PRO A 139 -20.47 -4.99 -10.20
C PRO A 139 -20.67 -6.43 -9.73
N ILE A 140 -19.62 -7.01 -9.16
CA ILE A 140 -19.58 -8.41 -8.68
C ILE A 140 -19.37 -8.50 -7.17
N TYR A 141 -18.78 -7.47 -6.55
CA TYR A 141 -18.70 -7.34 -5.09
C TYR A 141 -18.99 -5.89 -4.66
N ALA A 142 -19.53 -5.75 -3.46
CA ALA A 142 -19.67 -4.48 -2.76
C ALA A 142 -19.45 -4.66 -1.27
N ASN A 143 -19.40 -3.56 -0.51
CA ASN A 143 -19.38 -3.60 0.95
C ASN A 143 -20.41 -4.58 1.52
N ALA A 144 -19.96 -5.48 2.40
CA ALA A 144 -20.85 -6.34 3.17
C ALA A 144 -21.61 -5.53 4.25
N ALA A 145 -20.98 -4.46 4.76
CA ALA A 145 -21.57 -3.54 5.71
C ALA A 145 -21.04 -2.11 5.47
N GLN A 146 -21.81 -1.11 5.91
CA GLN A 146 -21.36 0.27 5.87
C GLN A 146 -20.18 0.45 6.83
N TYR A 147 -19.08 1.02 6.33
CA TYR A 147 -17.91 1.33 7.14
C TYR A 147 -17.84 2.84 7.37
N ARG A 148 -18.32 3.31 8.52
CA ARG A 148 -18.24 4.73 8.89
C ARG A 148 -16.84 5.10 9.37
N ILE A 149 -16.43 6.32 9.09
CA ILE A 149 -15.17 6.88 9.58
C ILE A 149 -15.42 8.11 10.45
N ASN A 150 -14.50 8.38 11.36
CA ASN A 150 -14.42 9.65 12.07
C ASN A 150 -13.28 10.49 11.48
N PRO A 151 -13.57 11.54 10.69
CA PRO A 151 -12.52 12.35 10.05
C PRO A 151 -11.67 13.17 11.04
N ALA A 152 -12.09 13.29 12.31
CA ALA A 152 -11.24 13.89 13.35
C ALA A 152 -9.98 13.05 13.62
N ALA A 153 -10.03 11.73 13.33
CA ALA A 153 -8.84 10.90 13.31
C ALA A 153 -8.06 11.17 12.02
N LYS A 154 -6.83 11.67 12.14
CA LYS A 154 -5.95 11.95 11.00
C LYS A 154 -5.51 10.68 10.26
N ARG A 155 -5.43 9.55 10.97
CA ARG A 155 -5.04 8.24 10.42
C ARG A 155 -6.10 7.21 10.79
N ILE A 156 -6.66 6.57 9.79
CA ILE A 156 -7.80 5.66 9.93
C ILE A 156 -7.45 4.32 9.28
N LEU A 157 -7.51 3.25 10.06
CA LEU A 157 -7.42 1.89 9.56
C LEU A 157 -8.82 1.36 9.27
N ALA A 158 -9.15 1.20 8.00
CA ALA A 158 -10.44 0.81 7.47
C ALA A 158 -10.37 -0.51 6.69
N ASP A 159 -10.31 -1.63 7.41
CA ASP A 159 -10.40 -2.95 6.79
C ASP A 159 -11.84 -3.26 6.38
N ILE A 160 -12.05 -3.43 5.07
CA ILE A 160 -13.39 -3.57 4.49
C ILE A 160 -13.65 -5.04 4.13
N LYS A 161 -14.79 -5.54 4.59
CA LYS A 161 -15.37 -6.80 4.11
C LYS A 161 -16.28 -6.54 2.93
N VAL A 162 -16.11 -7.31 1.86
CA VAL A 162 -16.98 -7.27 0.68
C VAL A 162 -17.74 -8.58 0.54
N ALA A 163 -18.98 -8.50 0.06
CA ALA A 163 -19.82 -9.64 -0.25
C ALA A 163 -20.12 -9.65 -1.75
N ALA A 164 -20.30 -10.85 -2.30
CA ALA A 164 -20.71 -11.01 -3.70
C ALA A 164 -22.11 -10.44 -3.89
N LEU A 165 -22.32 -9.74 -5.01
CA LEU A 165 -23.64 -9.31 -5.44
C LEU A 165 -24.33 -10.48 -6.14
N LYS A 166 -25.60 -10.72 -5.80
CA LYS A 166 -26.45 -11.73 -6.45
C LYS A 166 -27.06 -11.18 -7.73
#